data_AF-A0A3D4USM9-F1
#
_entry.id   AF-A0A3D4USM9-F1
#
_cell.length_a   1.000
_cell.length_b   1.000
_cell.length_c   1.000
_cell.angle_alpha   90.00
_cell.angle_beta   90.00
_cell.angle_gamma   90.00
#
_symmetry.space_group_name_H-M   'P 1'
#
loop_
_entity.id
_entity.type
_entity.pdbx_description
1 polymer ?
#
loop_
_entity_poly.entity_id
_entity_poly.type
_entity_poly.pdbx_seq_one_letter_code
_entity_poly.pdbx_strand_id
1 'polypeptide(L)'
;MSVLSELGKFIGEKHRYLLGLITSNETAITDLQSEITDIKGESVSDLQSQIDNLQTQINILQTTGSVHTNDISIYGAEKGVILQSEDYTQYRLRITSDKKLIIDDVTNGANHINEIQLTEVDNDIDEIGEMTIGEDFEIE
;
A
#
# COMPACT_ATOMS: atom_id res chain seq x y z
N MET A 1 -52.81 -54.46 37.88
CA MET A 1 -51.65 -53.66 38.32
C MET A 1 -52.12 -52.66 39.36
N SER A 2 -51.24 -52.21 40.26
CA SER A 2 -51.57 -51.17 41.25
C SER A 2 -51.32 -49.78 40.66
N VAL A 3 -52.15 -48.80 41.02
CA VAL A 3 -51.96 -47.37 40.66
C VAL A 3 -50.57 -46.87 41.04
N LEU A 4 -50.01 -47.36 42.15
CA LEU A 4 -48.64 -47.06 42.58
C LEU A 4 -47.58 -47.55 41.59
N SER A 5 -47.80 -48.71 40.95
CA SER A 5 -46.90 -49.27 39.93
C SER A 5 -46.92 -48.45 38.64
N GLU A 6 -48.10 -47.98 38.23
CA GLU A 6 -48.28 -47.16 37.04
C GLU A 6 -47.67 -45.76 37.24
N LEU A 7 -47.88 -45.18 38.43
CA LEU A 7 -47.26 -43.92 38.81
C LEU A 7 -45.72 -44.00 38.83
N GLY A 8 -45.16 -45.06 39.41
CA GLY A 8 -43.72 -45.29 39.42
C GLY A 8 -43.13 -45.41 38.01
N LYS A 9 -43.82 -46.13 37.11
CA LYS A 9 -43.42 -46.24 35.70
C LYS A 9 -43.46 -44.90 34.99
N PHE A 10 -44.54 -44.14 35.14
CA PHE A 10 -44.70 -42.83 34.54
C PHE A 10 -43.62 -41.85 34.99
N ILE A 11 -43.35 -41.78 36.30
CA ILE A 11 -42.29 -40.92 36.86
C ILE A 11 -40.92 -41.33 36.30
N GLY A 12 -40.63 -42.64 36.25
CA GLY A 12 -39.37 -43.15 35.70
C GLY A 12 -39.16 -42.80 34.23
N GLU A 13 -40.20 -42.90 33.41
CA GLU A 13 -40.17 -42.51 31.99
C GLU A 13 -39.96 -41.01 31.82
N LYS A 14 -40.68 -40.18 32.60
CA LYS A 14 -40.51 -38.72 32.56
C LYS A 14 -39.13 -38.30 33.01
N HIS A 15 -38.60 -38.90 34.08
CA HIS A 15 -37.25 -38.62 34.56
C HIS A 15 -36.19 -38.96 33.50
N ARG A 16 -36.30 -40.13 32.86
CA ARG A 16 -35.38 -40.54 31.79
C ARG A 16 -35.46 -39.60 30.57
N TYR A 17 -36.65 -39.17 30.20
CA TYR A 17 -36.83 -38.21 29.10
C TYR A 17 -36.18 -36.86 29.41
N LEU A 18 -36.40 -36.33 30.62
CA LEU A 18 -35.80 -35.06 31.05
C LEU A 18 -34.28 -35.15 31.11
N LEU A 19 -33.72 -36.26 31.60
CA LEU A 19 -32.27 -36.49 31.57
C LEU A 19 -31.73 -36.48 30.14
N GLY A 20 -32.40 -37.14 29.19
CA GLY A 20 -32.00 -37.13 27.79
C GLY A 20 -31.99 -35.72 27.18
N LEU A 21 -33.00 -34.89 27.49
CA LEU A 21 -33.03 -33.50 27.06
C LEU A 21 -31.90 -32.67 27.67
N ILE A 22 -31.61 -32.85 28.98
CA ILE A 22 -30.53 -32.15 29.66
C ILE A 22 -29.19 -32.49 29.00
N THR A 23 -28.88 -33.77 28.82
CA THR A 23 -27.64 -34.21 28.19
C THR A 23 -27.51 -33.66 26.77
N SER A 24 -28.59 -33.70 25.97
CA SER A 24 -28.56 -33.13 24.61
C SER A 24 -28.29 -31.62 24.61
N ASN A 25 -28.87 -30.89 25.56
CA ASN A 25 -28.65 -29.45 25.68
C ASN A 25 -27.22 -29.14 26.16
N GLU A 26 -26.66 -29.93 27.08
CA GLU A 26 -25.27 -29.79 27.53
C GLU A 26 -24.28 -30.01 26.38
N THR A 27 -24.53 -30.99 25.52
CA THR A 27 -23.73 -31.20 24.31
C THR A 27 -23.82 -30.00 23.38
N ALA A 28 -25.04 -29.53 23.06
CA ALA A 28 -25.21 -28.37 22.18
C ALA A 28 -24.56 -27.08 22.73
N ILE A 29 -24.60 -26.87 24.05
CA ILE A 29 -23.91 -25.74 24.69
C ILE A 29 -22.40 -25.86 24.52
N THR A 30 -21.84 -27.06 24.69
CA THR A 30 -20.40 -27.30 24.54
C THR A 30 -19.94 -27.05 23.11
N ASP A 31 -20.70 -27.53 22.12
CA ASP A 31 -20.39 -27.33 20.70
C ASP A 31 -20.40 -25.84 20.33
N LEU A 32 -21.42 -25.09 20.76
CA LEU A 32 -21.52 -23.65 20.55
C LEU A 32 -20.37 -22.87 21.24
N GLN A 33 -19.94 -23.32 22.42
CA GLN A 33 -18.80 -22.71 23.12
C GLN A 33 -17.49 -22.94 22.36
N SER A 34 -17.31 -24.10 21.75
CA SER A 34 -16.17 -24.38 20.88
C SER A 34 -16.18 -23.46 19.66
N GLU A 35 -17.30 -23.38 18.94
CA GLU A 35 -17.42 -22.55 17.73
C GLU A 35 -17.17 -21.06 18.04
N ILE A 36 -17.68 -20.55 19.15
CA ILE A 36 -17.40 -19.18 19.61
C ILE A 36 -15.91 -18.96 19.88
N THR A 37 -15.22 -19.96 20.43
CA THR A 37 -13.78 -19.88 20.73
C THR A 37 -12.98 -19.82 19.43
N ASP A 38 -13.30 -20.68 18.47
CA ASP A 38 -12.62 -20.75 17.18
C ASP A 38 -12.77 -19.43 16.39
N ILE A 39 -14.00 -18.89 16.31
CA ILE A 39 -14.29 -17.62 15.64
C ILE A 39 -13.50 -16.46 16.28
N LYS A 40 -13.42 -16.42 17.62
CA LYS A 40 -12.70 -15.36 18.33
C LYS A 40 -11.18 -15.47 18.16
N GLY A 41 -10.65 -16.70 18.13
CA GLY A 41 -9.22 -16.95 18.06
C GLY A 41 -8.64 -16.64 16.69
N GLU A 42 -9.10 -17.36 15.66
CA GLU A 42 -8.45 -17.34 14.34
C GLU A 42 -8.88 -16.13 13.52
N SER A 43 -10.19 -15.88 13.41
CA SER A 43 -10.68 -14.87 12.45
C SER A 43 -10.35 -13.44 12.87
N VAL A 44 -10.49 -13.10 14.16
CA VAL A 44 -10.28 -11.71 14.61
C VAL A 44 -8.81 -11.35 14.67
N SER A 45 -7.96 -12.24 15.20
CA SER A 45 -6.52 -12.00 15.31
C SER A 45 -5.85 -11.89 13.94
N ASP A 46 -6.18 -12.79 13.01
CA ASP A 46 -5.56 -12.79 11.69
C ASP A 46 -6.02 -11.59 10.85
N LEU A 47 -7.30 -11.21 10.94
CA LEU A 47 -7.80 -10.01 10.27
C LEU A 47 -7.15 -8.74 10.83
N GLN A 48 -6.96 -8.66 12.15
CA GLN A 48 -6.27 -7.52 12.75
C GLN A 48 -4.82 -7.42 12.26
N SER A 49 -4.10 -8.55 12.21
CA SER A 49 -2.73 -8.56 11.69
C SER A 49 -2.65 -8.17 10.21
N GLN A 50 -3.61 -8.61 9.39
CA GLN A 50 -3.69 -8.21 7.98
C GLN A 50 -3.95 -6.71 7.83
N ILE A 51 -4.83 -6.13 8.65
CA ILE A 51 -5.12 -4.68 8.65
C ILE A 51 -3.86 -3.90 9.02
N ASP A 52 -3.14 -4.29 10.07
CA ASP A 52 -1.93 -3.59 10.53
C ASP A 52 -0.82 -3.63 9.47
N ASN A 53 -0.67 -4.77 8.77
CA ASN A 53 0.27 -4.92 7.66
C ASN A 53 -0.10 -4.03 6.47
N LEU A 54 -1.37 -3.96 6.09
CA LEU A 54 -1.84 -3.10 5.00
C LEU A 54 -1.66 -1.62 5.34
N GLN A 55 -1.94 -1.22 6.58
CA GLN A 55 -1.71 0.16 7.04
C GLN A 55 -0.22 0.53 6.95
N THR A 56 0.67 -0.39 7.31
CA THR A 56 2.11 -0.17 7.17
C THR A 56 2.52 0.01 5.70
N GLN A 57 1.99 -0.82 4.78
CA GLN A 57 2.25 -0.68 3.35
C GLN A 57 1.72 0.64 2.78
N ILE A 58 0.52 1.07 3.19
CA ILE A 58 -0.05 2.37 2.78
C ILE A 58 0.84 3.52 3.27
N ASN A 59 1.29 3.47 4.52
CA ASN A 59 2.16 4.51 5.07
C ASN A 59 3.49 4.60 4.29
N ILE A 60 4.08 3.46 3.94
CA ILE A 60 5.29 3.42 3.10
C ILE A 60 5.01 4.04 1.72
N LEU A 61 3.90 3.68 1.08
CA LEU A 61 3.57 4.21 -0.24
C LEU A 61 3.32 5.73 -0.20
N GLN A 62 2.66 6.22 0.85
CA GLN A 62 2.40 7.64 1.04
C GLN A 62 3.68 8.44 1.28
N THR A 63 4.61 7.92 2.08
CA THR A 63 5.90 8.60 2.31
C THR A 63 6.75 8.58 1.05
N THR A 64 6.87 7.44 0.37
CA THR A 64 7.61 7.34 -0.90
C THR A 64 7.01 8.23 -1.99
N GLY A 65 5.69 8.22 -2.16
CA GLY A 65 5.01 9.10 -3.11
C GLY A 65 5.23 10.58 -2.81
N SER A 66 5.10 10.98 -1.54
CA SER A 66 5.32 12.36 -1.09
C SER A 66 6.75 12.84 -1.39
N VAL A 67 7.76 12.01 -1.08
CA VAL A 67 9.17 12.32 -1.36
C VAL A 67 9.37 12.55 -2.86
N HIS A 68 8.94 11.61 -3.70
CA HIS A 68 9.15 11.75 -5.16
C HIS A 68 8.36 12.90 -5.79
N THR A 69 7.21 13.29 -5.25
CA THR A 69 6.45 14.45 -5.77
C THR A 69 7.01 15.80 -5.32
N ASN A 70 7.73 15.85 -4.20
CA ASN A 70 8.43 17.06 -3.77
C ASN A 70 9.70 17.28 -4.61
N ASP A 71 10.38 16.18 -4.98
CA ASP A 71 11.60 16.23 -5.77
C ASP A 71 11.35 16.42 -7.28
N ILE A 72 10.16 16.03 -7.76
CA ILE A 72 9.78 16.06 -9.18
C ILE A 72 8.34 16.56 -9.29
N SER A 73 8.14 17.87 -9.49
CA SER A 73 6.83 18.36 -9.94
C SER A 73 6.81 18.41 -11.47
N ILE A 74 6.13 17.42 -12.08
CA ILE A 74 5.89 17.35 -13.52
C ILE A 74 4.69 18.25 -13.83
N TYR A 75 4.97 19.49 -14.22
CA TYR A 75 3.95 20.32 -14.82
C TYR A 75 4.00 20.11 -16.34
N GLY A 76 2.86 19.89 -17.00
CA GLY A 76 2.78 19.48 -18.41
C GLY A 76 3.69 20.26 -19.37
N ALA A 77 4.02 19.69 -20.54
CA ALA A 77 5.10 20.04 -21.50
C ALA A 77 5.71 21.46 -21.44
N GLU A 78 4.91 22.51 -21.32
CA GLU A 78 5.38 23.90 -21.29
C GLU A 78 5.96 24.36 -19.93
N LYS A 79 5.70 23.61 -18.86
CA LYS A 79 6.02 24.00 -17.48
C LYS A 79 7.19 23.21 -16.88
N GLY A 80 7.63 22.13 -17.51
CA GLY A 80 8.84 21.39 -17.16
C GLY A 80 8.78 20.61 -15.85
N VAL A 81 9.93 20.04 -15.49
CA VAL A 81 10.20 19.35 -14.22
C VAL A 81 10.87 20.34 -13.27
N ILE A 82 10.34 20.50 -12.05
CA ILE A 82 11.06 21.22 -10.99
C ILE A 82 11.92 20.24 -10.21
N LEU A 83 13.19 20.57 -10.05
CA LEU A 83 14.15 19.90 -9.16
C LEU A 83 14.50 20.86 -8.03
N GLN A 84 14.54 20.37 -6.80
CA GLN A 84 14.99 21.14 -5.63
C GLN A 84 16.32 20.60 -5.13
N SER A 85 17.31 21.47 -4.93
CA SER A 85 18.58 21.13 -4.29
C SER A 85 18.48 21.16 -2.76
N GLU A 86 19.48 20.62 -2.08
CA GLU A 86 19.54 20.54 -0.60
C GLU A 86 19.47 21.91 0.09
N ASP A 87 19.89 22.98 -0.60
CA ASP A 87 19.81 24.37 -0.15
C ASP A 87 18.45 25.03 -0.46
N TYR A 88 17.47 24.24 -0.88
CA TYR A 88 16.12 24.65 -1.28
C TYR A 88 16.04 25.51 -2.55
N THR A 89 17.13 25.66 -3.30
CA THR A 89 17.09 26.29 -4.63
C THR A 89 16.29 25.42 -5.60
N GLN A 90 15.39 26.03 -6.37
CA GLN A 90 14.49 25.34 -7.28
C GLN A 90 14.88 25.64 -8.73
N TYR A 91 15.13 24.59 -9.49
CA TYR A 91 15.40 24.68 -10.92
C TYR A 91 14.27 24.07 -11.72
N ARG A 92 13.86 24.73 -12.81
CA ARG A 92 12.91 24.17 -13.77
C ARG A 92 13.66 23.70 -15.02
N LEU A 93 13.55 22.42 -15.34
CA LEU A 93 14.03 21.83 -16.58
C LEU A 93 12.84 21.69 -17.54
N ARG A 94 12.88 22.36 -18.69
CA ARG A 94 11.82 22.25 -19.72
C ARG A 94 12.40 22.10 -21.11
N ILE A 95 11.76 21.27 -21.92
CA ILE A 95 12.09 21.14 -23.34
C ILE A 95 11.16 22.03 -24.14
N THR A 96 11.71 22.90 -24.97
CA THR A 96 10.96 23.84 -25.81
C THR A 96 10.67 23.24 -27.19
N SER A 97 9.74 23.86 -27.91
CA SER A 97 9.36 23.44 -29.28
C SER A 97 10.50 23.55 -30.30
N ASP A 98 11.50 24.38 -30.03
CA ASP A 98 12.73 24.51 -30.83
C ASP A 98 13.84 23.53 -30.40
N LYS A 99 13.48 22.45 -29.69
CA LYS A 99 14.37 21.36 -29.26
C LYS A 99 15.52 21.84 -28.37
N LYS A 100 15.21 22.68 -27.40
CA LYS A 100 16.18 23.08 -26.38
C LYS A 100 15.77 22.57 -25.02
N LEU A 101 16.72 22.06 -24.26
CA LEU A 101 16.57 21.90 -22.83
C LEU A 101 16.95 23.22 -22.15
N ILE A 102 15.96 23.86 -21.52
CA ILE A 102 16.13 25.09 -20.76
C ILE A 102 16.14 24.79 -19.28
N ILE A 103 17.07 25.41 -18.57
CA ILE A 103 17.11 25.43 -17.10
C ILE A 103 16.76 26.85 -16.66
N ASP A 104 15.69 27.02 -15.89
CA ASP A 104 15.34 28.28 -15.22
C ASP A 104 15.67 28.15 -13.71
N ASP A 105 16.12 29.22 -13.07
CA ASP A 105 16.20 29.32 -11.60
C ASP A 105 14.90 29.94 -11.09
N VAL A 106 14.03 29.08 -10.54
CA VAL A 106 12.69 29.45 -10.10
C VAL A 106 12.74 30.23 -8.78
N THR A 107 13.69 29.90 -7.90
CA THR A 107 13.84 30.57 -6.60
C THR A 107 14.18 32.04 -6.78
N ASN A 108 15.08 32.35 -7.70
CA ASN A 108 15.50 33.73 -7.98
C ASN A 108 14.68 34.38 -9.10
N GLY A 109 13.70 33.67 -9.66
CA GLY A 109 12.86 34.14 -10.78
C GLY A 109 13.64 34.39 -12.07
N ALA A 110 14.86 33.86 -12.19
CA ALA A 110 15.68 34.00 -13.38
C ALA A 110 15.22 32.98 -14.42
N ASN A 111 14.62 33.50 -15.49
CA ASN A 111 14.29 32.69 -16.65
C ASN A 111 15.57 32.44 -17.44
N HIS A 112 15.80 31.17 -17.82
CA HIS A 112 16.81 30.77 -18.78
C HIS A 112 18.25 31.01 -18.31
N ILE A 113 18.65 30.35 -17.22
CA ILE A 113 20.03 30.41 -16.73
C ILE A 113 20.99 29.57 -17.58
N ASN A 114 20.50 28.50 -18.22
CA ASN A 114 21.26 27.66 -19.14
C ASN A 114 20.36 27.10 -20.25
N GLU A 115 20.97 26.86 -21.40
CA GLU A 115 20.37 26.26 -22.59
C GLU A 115 21.27 25.15 -23.12
N ILE A 116 20.70 23.99 -23.40
CA ILE A 116 21.35 22.92 -24.14
C ILE A 116 20.54 22.66 -25.40
N GLN A 117 21.19 22.76 -26.56
CA GLN A 117 20.59 22.40 -27.84
C GLN A 117 20.49 20.88 -27.96
N LEU A 118 19.28 20.38 -28.23
CA LEU A 118 19.04 18.95 -28.42
C LEU A 118 19.10 18.64 -29.91
N THR A 119 20.10 17.87 -30.30
CA THR A 119 20.16 17.26 -31.62
C THR A 119 19.32 15.97 -31.60
N GLU A 120 18.40 15.83 -32.54
CA GLU A 120 17.81 14.52 -32.82
C GLU A 120 18.92 13.63 -33.38
N VAL A 121 19.23 12.57 -32.63
CA VAL A 121 20.02 11.48 -33.18
C VAL A 121 19.01 10.53 -33.80
N ASP A 122 19.10 10.35 -35.12
CA ASP A 122 18.33 9.37 -35.88
C ASP A 122 18.90 7.98 -35.55
N ASN A 123 18.58 7.51 -34.35
CA ASN A 123 19.00 6.20 -33.89
C ASN A 123 17.96 5.19 -34.37
N ASP A 124 18.25 4.51 -35.49
CA ASP A 124 17.86 3.11 -35.60
C ASP A 124 18.37 2.43 -34.31
N ILE A 125 17.45 1.98 -33.46
CA ILE A 125 17.62 1.64 -32.03
C ILE A 125 18.59 0.44 -31.78
N ASP A 126 19.31 -0.02 -32.80
CA ASP A 126 20.13 -1.24 -32.72
C ASP A 126 21.58 -1.03 -32.25
N GLU A 127 22.08 0.22 -32.13
CA GLU A 127 23.47 0.46 -31.72
C GLU A 127 23.58 1.61 -30.71
N ILE A 128 23.54 1.28 -29.41
CA ILE A 128 23.82 2.23 -28.32
C ILE A 128 25.33 2.49 -28.32
N GLY A 129 25.75 3.51 -29.07
CA GLY A 129 27.13 4.01 -29.06
C GLY A 129 27.48 4.65 -27.72
N GLU A 130 28.60 4.21 -27.12
CA GLU A 130 29.18 4.79 -25.91
C GLU A 130 29.47 6.28 -26.11
N MET A 131 28.86 7.13 -25.27
CA MET A 131 29.15 8.56 -25.25
C MET A 131 30.50 8.77 -24.55
N THR A 132 31.56 9.02 -25.34
CA THR A 132 32.87 9.43 -24.82
C THR A 132 32.85 10.93 -24.56
N ILE A 133 32.94 11.34 -23.30
CA ILE A 133 33.12 12.75 -22.92
C ILE A 133 34.59 13.10 -23.19
N GLY A 134 34.82 14.03 -24.10
CA GLY A 134 36.16 14.49 -24.48
C GLY A 134 36.91 15.10 -23.30
N GLU A 135 38.12 14.60 -23.05
CA GLU A 135 39.12 15.20 -22.17
C GLU A 135 39.55 16.53 -22.77
N ASP A 136 39.10 17.66 -22.23
CA ASP A 136 39.79 18.95 -22.28
C ASP A 136 39.04 19.93 -21.35
N PHE A 137 39.36 19.86 -20.05
CA PHE A 137 38.98 20.91 -19.10
C PHE A 137 40.23 21.26 -18.28
N GLU A 138 41.08 22.12 -18.84
CA GLU A 138 42.14 22.80 -18.09
C GLU A 138 41.51 23.97 -17.30
N ILE A 139 41.72 23.97 -15.99
CA ILE A 139 41.41 25.09 -15.10
C ILE A 139 42.72 25.85 -14.85
N GLU A 140 42.80 27.10 -15.31
CA GLU A 140 43.81 28.08 -14.85
C GLU A 140 43.49 28.60 -13.44
#